data_AF-A0A9R1JKV9-F1
#
_entry.id   AF-A0A9R1JKV9-F1
#
_cell.length_a   1.000
_cell.length_b   1.000
_cell.length_c   1.000
_cell.angle_alpha   90.00
_cell.angle_beta   90.00
_cell.angle_gamma   90.00
#
_symmetry.space_group_name_H-M   'P 1'
#
loop_
_entity.id
_entity.type
_entity.pdbx_description
1 polymer ?
#
loop_
_entity_poly.entity_id
_entity_poly.type
_entity_poly.pdbx_seq_one_letter_code
_entity_poly.pdbx_strand_id
1 'polypeptide(L)'
;MYPWSSCQCRSRDKEPGCTKGPQCGANITSRCPSELKAPGGCNSACNALQNQSSLYCCYGRHCESNEYSAFFVRMCPEALSFSSDAPSQTAFSCPWDTNYQVIFCPPINPTSLPPSHPNKSGFRPVSTEPSSRKVITVVLIAITGPIVFVLALIFFAVYRKRTRRHHEMEEEEAEFSQLQGTPTRFTFQQLEAATEQFKDKLGEGGFGSVFKGQLGEERIAVKRLDRAGQGKREFLAEVQTIGSIHHISLVRLFGFCAEKSHRLLVYEYMPKGSLDRWIYGRHENSAPPLEWRVRCKIIADIAKGLSYLHEDCMKRIAHLDVKPQNILLDDDFNAKLSDFGLCKLIDRDMSQVVTRMRGTPGYLAPEWLTSQITEKADVYSFGVVVMEIVSGRKNLDTSLSEESIHLITLLEEKVKNNHLEDLIDKSSNDMQAHEQDVIQMMKLAMWCLQIDCKGRPKMSEVVKVLEGTMDAESNIDHNFVTTNEPNFGIAGNVNSSAPPVASDVSGPR
;
A
#
# COMPACT_ATOMS: atom_id res chain seq x y z
N MET A 1 -27.41 20.08 11.55
CA MET A 1 -28.00 19.97 10.19
C MET A 1 -27.01 20.56 9.19
N TYR A 2 -27.11 20.15 7.92
CA TYR A 2 -26.14 20.36 6.84
C TYR A 2 -26.06 21.82 6.32
N PRO A 3 -25.04 22.20 5.51
CA PRO A 3 -24.05 21.36 4.84
C PRO A 3 -22.56 21.72 5.06
N TRP A 4 -21.71 20.89 4.45
CA TRP A 4 -20.26 21.09 4.29
C TRP A 4 -20.00 22.34 3.44
N SER A 5 -19.09 23.22 3.86
CA SER A 5 -18.67 24.39 3.07
C SER A 5 -17.63 24.01 2.02
N SER A 6 -18.08 23.63 0.82
CA SER A 6 -17.22 23.37 -0.33
C SER A 6 -16.50 24.63 -0.80
N CYS A 7 -15.18 24.58 -0.90
CA CYS A 7 -14.42 25.60 -1.61
C CYS A 7 -14.74 25.53 -3.11
N GLN A 8 -15.27 26.62 -3.69
CA GLN A 8 -15.48 26.74 -5.13
C GLN A 8 -14.31 27.50 -5.78
N CYS A 9 -13.66 26.87 -6.75
CA CYS A 9 -12.83 27.60 -7.72
C CYS A 9 -13.73 28.20 -8.81
N ARG A 10 -13.56 29.48 -9.12
CA ARG A 10 -14.17 30.09 -10.31
C ARG A 10 -13.13 30.23 -11.41
N SER A 11 -13.35 29.57 -12.54
CA SER A 11 -12.86 30.08 -13.83
C SER A 11 -13.56 31.41 -14.15
N ARG A 12 -12.96 32.25 -14.98
CA ARG A 12 -13.62 33.47 -15.49
C ARG A 12 -14.55 33.22 -16.66
N ASP A 13 -14.38 32.11 -17.37
CA ASP A 13 -15.15 31.78 -18.56
C ASP A 13 -16.20 30.69 -18.28
N LYS A 14 -17.27 30.71 -19.07
CA LYS A 14 -18.55 30.08 -18.75
C LYS A 14 -18.67 28.68 -19.33
N GLU A 15 -18.84 27.67 -18.47
CA GLU A 15 -19.72 26.52 -18.73
C GLU A 15 -20.13 25.82 -17.41
N PRO A 16 -21.25 25.07 -17.36
CA PRO A 16 -21.84 24.60 -16.09
C PRO A 16 -21.51 23.14 -15.77
N GLY A 17 -20.48 22.87 -14.95
CA GLY A 17 -20.27 21.52 -14.42
C GLY A 17 -19.00 21.27 -13.61
N CYS A 18 -19.02 21.52 -12.31
CA CYS A 18 -18.05 20.97 -11.34
C CYS A 18 -18.66 20.88 -9.94
N THR A 19 -18.82 19.66 -9.41
CA THR A 19 -19.51 19.39 -8.13
C THR A 19 -18.68 18.53 -7.17
N LYS A 20 -17.55 19.08 -6.69
CA LYS A 20 -16.92 18.81 -5.38
C LYS A 20 -15.81 19.85 -5.15
N GLY A 21 -15.82 20.50 -3.99
CA GLY A 21 -14.66 21.26 -3.52
C GLY A 21 -13.65 20.32 -2.84
N PRO A 22 -12.36 20.70 -2.75
CA PRO A 22 -11.33 19.86 -2.12
C PRO A 22 -11.67 19.51 -0.67
N GLN A 23 -11.48 18.23 -0.29
CA GLN A 23 -11.70 17.81 1.09
C GLN A 23 -10.48 18.14 1.95
N CYS A 24 -10.62 19.19 2.77
CA CYS A 24 -9.60 19.58 3.73
C CYS A 24 -9.74 18.78 5.03
N GLY A 25 -8.69 18.06 5.43
CA GLY A 25 -8.70 17.16 6.59
C GLY A 25 -8.76 17.85 7.96
N ALA A 26 -8.79 19.19 8.01
CA ALA A 26 -8.98 19.98 9.22
C ALA A 26 -9.53 21.37 8.91
N ASN A 27 -10.19 22.00 9.90
CA ASN A 27 -10.69 23.37 9.81
C ASN A 27 -9.53 24.37 9.70
N ILE A 28 -9.26 24.85 8.48
CA ILE A 28 -8.17 25.79 8.16
C ILE A 28 -8.26 27.06 9.02
N THR A 29 -9.45 27.67 9.10
CA THR A 29 -9.70 28.92 9.83
C THR A 29 -9.34 28.79 11.31
N SER A 30 -9.61 27.64 11.94
CA SER A 30 -9.23 27.37 13.35
C SER A 30 -7.73 27.27 13.59
N ARG A 31 -6.95 26.96 12.54
CA ARG A 31 -5.47 26.82 12.59
C ARG A 31 -4.75 27.90 11.76
N CYS A 32 -5.46 28.96 11.39
CA CYS A 32 -4.89 30.08 10.65
C CYS A 32 -3.74 30.73 11.45
N PRO A 33 -2.56 30.97 10.85
CA PRO A 33 -1.53 31.82 11.44
C PRO A 33 -2.10 33.19 11.81
N SER A 34 -1.64 33.78 12.92
CA SER A 34 -2.15 35.05 13.46
C SER A 34 -2.07 36.20 12.45
N GLU A 35 -1.06 36.13 11.59
CA GLU A 35 -0.60 37.12 10.63
C GLU A 35 -1.49 37.16 9.38
N LEU A 36 -2.32 36.14 9.18
CA LEU A 36 -3.16 35.95 7.99
C LEU A 36 -4.67 35.91 8.30
N LYS A 37 -5.07 36.10 9.57
CA LYS A 37 -6.49 36.12 9.97
C LYS A 37 -7.20 37.36 9.44
N ALA A 38 -8.34 37.13 8.80
CA ALA A 38 -9.24 38.17 8.31
C ALA A 38 -10.66 37.93 8.86
N PRO A 39 -11.55 38.95 8.88
CA PRO A 39 -12.96 38.75 9.20
C PRO A 39 -13.57 37.70 8.27
N GLY A 40 -13.94 36.54 8.82
CA GLY A 40 -14.54 35.43 8.08
C GLY A 40 -13.57 34.35 7.54
N GLY A 41 -12.25 34.46 7.70
CA GLY A 41 -11.32 33.43 7.18
C GLY A 41 -9.83 33.71 7.33
N CYS A 42 -9.02 33.00 6.52
CA CYS A 42 -7.64 33.38 6.23
C CYS A 42 -7.60 34.18 4.93
N ASN A 43 -6.81 35.27 4.89
CA ASN A 43 -6.40 35.89 3.64
C ASN A 43 -5.34 35.03 2.92
N SER A 44 -5.20 35.22 1.60
CA SER A 44 -4.00 34.74 0.91
C SER A 44 -2.78 35.52 1.40
N ALA A 45 -1.64 34.84 1.58
CA ALA A 45 -0.42 35.45 2.11
C ALA A 45 0.02 36.68 1.30
N CYS A 46 -0.14 36.64 -0.03
CA CYS A 46 0.21 37.77 -0.91
C CYS A 46 -0.67 39.00 -0.75
N ASN A 47 -1.98 38.84 -0.49
CA ASN A 47 -2.87 39.98 -0.24
C ASN A 47 -2.68 40.55 1.17
N ALA A 48 -2.34 39.71 2.15
CA ALA A 48 -2.10 40.13 3.53
C ALA A 48 -0.75 40.84 3.72
N LEU A 49 0.32 40.36 3.08
CA LEU A 49 1.72 40.78 3.32
C LEU A 49 2.30 41.68 2.20
N GLN A 50 1.45 42.18 1.31
CA GLN A 50 1.71 43.21 0.28
C GLN A 50 3.14 43.22 -0.31
N ASN A 51 3.41 42.29 -1.22
CA ASN A 51 4.63 42.20 -2.04
C ASN A 51 5.97 42.05 -1.29
N GLN A 52 5.98 41.85 0.03
CA GLN A 52 7.24 41.64 0.76
C GLN A 52 7.70 40.17 0.70
N SER A 53 8.62 39.92 -0.24
CA SER A 53 9.41 38.70 -0.48
C SER A 53 8.75 37.53 -1.24
N SER A 54 9.59 36.80 -1.97
CA SER A 54 9.31 35.50 -2.57
C SER A 54 9.04 34.40 -1.53
N LEU A 55 9.33 34.65 -0.25
CA LEU A 55 9.08 33.72 0.86
C LEU A 55 7.58 33.43 1.06
N TYR A 56 6.69 34.31 0.59
CA TYR A 56 5.24 34.13 0.69
C TYR A 56 4.52 34.09 -0.67
N CYS A 57 5.19 34.54 -1.74
CA CYS A 57 4.58 34.76 -3.05
C CYS A 57 5.43 34.21 -4.20
N CYS A 58 4.82 33.34 -5.00
CA CYS A 58 5.40 32.84 -6.25
C CYS A 58 5.27 33.92 -7.33
N TYR A 59 6.39 34.51 -7.75
CA TYR A 59 6.45 35.42 -8.90
C TYR A 59 7.32 34.78 -9.99
N GLY A 60 6.74 34.49 -11.15
CA GLY A 60 7.43 33.81 -12.26
C GLY A 60 7.11 32.32 -12.38
N ARG A 61 7.81 31.62 -13.28
CA ARG A 61 7.50 30.22 -13.65
C ARG A 61 8.11 29.13 -12.77
N HIS A 62 9.06 29.46 -11.89
CA HIS A 62 9.64 28.50 -10.94
C HIS A 62 9.76 29.14 -9.56
N CYS A 63 9.14 28.53 -8.56
CA CYS A 63 9.25 28.95 -7.17
C CYS A 63 9.35 27.73 -6.24
N GLU A 64 10.16 27.86 -5.18
CA GLU A 64 10.29 26.82 -4.16
C GLU A 64 9.05 26.79 -3.25
N SER A 65 8.74 25.60 -2.70
CA SER A 65 7.64 25.48 -1.72
C SER A 65 8.00 26.18 -0.40
N ASN A 66 7.37 27.32 -0.16
CA ASN A 66 7.45 28.01 1.13
C ASN A 66 6.63 27.29 2.22
N GLU A 67 6.92 27.59 3.48
CA GLU A 67 6.30 26.96 4.65
C GLU A 67 4.75 27.10 4.67
N TYR A 68 4.22 28.20 4.11
CA TYR A 68 2.78 28.42 3.98
C TYR A 68 2.13 27.52 2.92
N SER A 69 2.78 27.33 1.76
CA SER A 69 2.31 26.39 0.73
C SER A 69 2.35 24.94 1.25
N ALA A 70 3.39 24.56 2.00
CA ALA A 70 3.48 23.27 2.67
C ALA A 70 2.38 23.10 3.74
N PHE A 71 2.06 24.15 4.50
CA PHE A 71 0.91 24.15 5.42
C PHE A 71 -0.42 23.94 4.69
N PHE A 72 -0.66 24.65 3.59
CA PHE A 72 -1.92 24.54 2.85
C PHE A 72 -2.09 23.17 2.20
N VAL A 73 -1.06 22.64 1.53
CA VAL A 73 -1.03 21.28 0.96
C VAL A 73 -1.24 20.22 2.03
N ARG A 74 -0.68 20.40 3.24
CA ARG A 74 -0.88 19.48 4.37
C ARG A 74 -2.32 19.49 4.92
N MET A 75 -3.04 20.59 4.76
CA MET A 75 -4.42 20.76 5.26
C MET A 75 -5.47 20.40 4.21
N CYS A 76 -5.18 20.62 2.92
CA CYS A 76 -6.06 20.37 1.78
C CYS A 76 -5.29 19.69 0.62
N PRO A 77 -4.83 18.43 0.78
CA PRO A 77 -3.97 17.77 -0.22
C PRO A 77 -4.68 17.52 -1.57
N GLU A 78 -6.01 17.48 -1.61
CA GLU A 78 -6.80 17.33 -2.83
C GLU A 78 -7.01 18.66 -3.61
N ALA A 79 -6.43 19.78 -3.17
CA ALA A 79 -6.65 21.10 -3.78
C ALA A 79 -5.78 21.41 -5.02
N LEU A 80 -5.02 20.44 -5.54
CA LEU A 80 -4.10 20.59 -6.67
C LEU A 80 -4.17 19.38 -7.61
N SER A 81 -4.05 19.63 -8.92
CA SER A 81 -4.19 18.60 -9.96
C SER A 81 -3.13 18.71 -11.07
N PHE A 82 -2.08 17.87 -10.96
CA PHE A 82 -1.32 17.28 -12.09
C PHE A 82 -0.53 18.23 -13.04
N SER A 83 0.46 17.78 -13.84
CA SER A 83 1.19 16.50 -13.91
C SER A 83 2.58 16.70 -14.56
N SER A 84 3.67 16.24 -13.92
CA SER A 84 4.82 15.60 -14.58
C SER A 84 5.75 14.93 -13.56
N ASP A 85 6.02 13.64 -13.78
CA ASP A 85 7.20 12.83 -13.46
C ASP A 85 8.04 13.08 -12.19
N ALA A 86 7.91 12.09 -11.28
CA ALA A 86 8.98 11.53 -10.43
C ALA A 86 9.49 12.34 -9.21
N PRO A 87 10.07 11.65 -8.19
CA PRO A 87 10.10 12.18 -6.82
C PRO A 87 11.41 12.89 -6.43
N SER A 88 11.83 13.95 -7.14
CA SER A 88 13.07 14.66 -6.78
C SER A 88 13.17 16.16 -7.13
N GLN A 89 12.07 16.89 -7.34
CA GLN A 89 12.12 18.33 -7.64
C GLN A 89 11.26 19.18 -6.69
N THR A 90 11.81 20.29 -6.22
CA THR A 90 11.22 21.19 -5.19
C THR A 90 10.64 22.49 -5.76
N ALA A 91 10.55 22.61 -7.09
CA ALA A 91 10.06 23.79 -7.78
C ALA A 91 8.65 23.56 -8.35
N PHE A 92 7.73 24.50 -8.07
CA PHE A 92 6.39 24.52 -8.65
C PHE A 92 6.30 25.60 -9.75
N SER A 93 5.46 25.35 -10.76
CA SER A 93 5.20 26.25 -11.88
C SER A 93 3.70 26.47 -12.10
N CYS A 94 3.18 27.62 -11.69
CA CYS A 94 1.84 28.04 -12.09
C CYS A 94 1.86 28.61 -13.52
N PRO A 95 0.82 28.39 -14.34
CA PRO A 95 0.54 29.24 -15.50
C PRO A 95 0.35 30.69 -15.05
N TRP A 96 0.81 31.63 -15.88
CA TRP A 96 0.56 33.06 -15.68
C TRP A 96 -0.96 33.34 -15.56
N ASP A 97 -1.32 34.38 -14.79
CA ASP A 97 -2.69 34.82 -14.48
C ASP A 97 -3.61 33.90 -13.65
N THR A 98 -3.12 32.78 -13.11
CA THR A 98 -3.92 31.88 -12.25
C THR A 98 -4.19 32.46 -10.84
N ASN A 99 -5.19 33.35 -10.73
CA ASN A 99 -5.61 33.98 -9.48
C ASN A 99 -6.70 33.19 -8.73
N TYR A 100 -6.34 32.48 -7.66
CA TYR A 100 -7.30 31.80 -6.79
C TYR A 100 -7.90 32.76 -5.73
N GLN A 101 -9.22 32.94 -5.75
CA GLN A 101 -9.95 33.72 -4.75
C GLN A 101 -10.88 32.83 -3.93
N VAL A 102 -10.61 32.69 -2.63
CA VAL A 102 -11.48 31.96 -1.69
C VAL A 102 -12.54 32.93 -1.17
N ILE A 103 -13.82 32.59 -1.33
CA ILE A 103 -14.97 33.40 -0.90
C ILE A 103 -15.85 32.55 0.03
N PHE A 104 -16.22 33.11 1.17
CA PHE A 104 -17.18 32.51 2.12
C PHE A 104 -18.43 33.39 2.22
N CYS A 105 -19.59 32.75 2.44
CA CYS A 105 -20.90 33.39 2.60
C CYS A 105 -21.49 33.05 3.98
N PRO A 106 -22.42 33.84 4.55
CA PRO A 106 -23.15 34.97 3.94
C PRO A 106 -22.47 36.35 4.11
N PRO A 107 -22.86 37.36 3.31
CA PRO A 107 -22.31 38.72 3.38
C PRO A 107 -23.00 39.60 4.44
N ILE A 108 -22.26 40.58 4.99
CA ILE A 108 -22.81 41.70 5.78
C ILE A 108 -22.17 43.01 5.30
N ASN A 109 -22.97 44.08 5.22
CA ASN A 109 -22.58 45.40 4.70
C ASN A 109 -21.76 46.23 5.72
N PRO A 110 -20.83 47.10 5.27
CA PRO A 110 -20.04 47.97 6.14
C PRO A 110 -20.70 49.34 6.37
N THR A 111 -21.12 49.62 7.61
CA THR A 111 -21.54 50.98 8.04
C THR A 111 -21.19 51.26 9.50
N SER A 112 -21.06 52.55 9.87
CA SER A 112 -20.86 53.11 11.23
C SER A 112 -19.52 52.87 11.96
N LEU A 113 -18.53 53.71 11.62
CA LEU A 113 -17.77 54.52 12.60
C LEU A 113 -18.69 55.68 13.09
N PRO A 114 -18.46 56.41 14.22
CA PRO A 114 -17.16 56.98 14.68
C PRO A 114 -17.06 57.12 16.25
N PRO A 115 -16.40 58.14 16.88
CA PRO A 115 -15.05 58.72 16.72
C PRO A 115 -14.18 58.77 18.02
N SER A 116 -12.88 59.08 17.86
CA SER A 116 -11.99 59.88 18.76
C SER A 116 -11.74 59.38 20.22
N HIS A 117 -10.79 59.87 21.04
CA HIS A 117 -10.00 61.13 21.10
C HIS A 117 -8.52 60.89 21.59
N PRO A 118 -7.63 61.89 21.85
CA PRO A 118 -6.23 61.80 21.38
C PRO A 118 -5.12 62.11 22.44
N ASN A 119 -3.90 62.38 21.94
CA ASN A 119 -2.73 63.01 22.59
C ASN A 119 -1.91 62.11 23.56
N LYS A 120 -0.57 62.23 23.62
CA LYS A 120 0.26 63.45 23.59
C LYS A 120 1.66 63.27 22.96
N SER A 121 2.36 64.39 22.73
CA SER A 121 3.70 64.53 22.13
C SER A 121 4.86 64.49 23.17
N GLY A 122 6.12 64.29 22.73
CA GLY A 122 7.25 64.12 23.68
C GLY A 122 8.73 64.12 23.19
N PHE A 123 9.13 65.04 22.31
CA PHE A 123 10.50 65.60 22.16
C PHE A 123 11.80 64.73 22.00
N ARG A 124 12.44 64.93 20.83
CA ARG A 124 13.89 65.09 20.51
C ARG A 124 14.90 63.92 20.62
N PRO A 125 15.88 63.84 19.68
CA PRO A 125 17.01 62.93 19.72
C PRO A 125 18.29 63.56 20.32
N VAL A 126 19.25 62.71 20.70
CA VAL A 126 20.67 63.04 20.87
C VAL A 126 21.51 61.93 20.23
N SER A 127 22.51 62.28 19.43
CA SER A 127 23.44 61.36 18.79
C SER A 127 24.75 61.24 19.57
N THR A 128 25.41 60.07 19.52
CA THR A 128 26.83 59.93 19.94
C THR A 128 27.47 58.68 19.35
N GLU A 129 28.64 58.83 18.72
CA GLU A 129 29.46 57.75 18.16
C GLU A 129 30.13 56.87 19.24
N PRO A 130 30.20 55.53 19.10
CA PRO A 130 30.88 54.64 20.05
C PRO A 130 32.32 54.27 19.60
N SER A 131 33.30 54.30 20.52
CA SER A 131 34.69 53.97 20.19
C SER A 131 35.00 52.46 20.14
N SER A 132 36.01 52.13 19.33
CA SER A 132 36.27 50.79 18.76
C SER A 132 36.37 49.62 19.75
N ARG A 133 36.79 49.83 21.01
CA ARG A 133 36.95 48.72 21.98
C ARG A 133 35.66 48.02 22.39
N LYS A 134 34.47 48.65 22.24
CA LYS A 134 33.19 47.98 22.51
C LYS A 134 32.77 47.00 21.40
N VAL A 135 33.27 47.17 20.18
CA VAL A 135 32.84 46.41 19.00
C VAL A 135 33.20 44.93 19.13
N ILE A 136 34.43 44.62 19.57
CA ILE A 136 34.93 43.23 19.66
C ILE A 136 34.07 42.39 20.64
N THR A 137 33.71 42.94 21.80
CA THR A 137 32.86 42.25 22.78
C THR A 137 31.44 42.05 22.26
N VAL A 138 30.88 43.05 21.55
CA VAL A 138 29.55 42.94 20.92
C VAL A 138 29.55 41.88 19.81
N VAL A 139 30.60 41.82 18.98
CA VAL A 139 30.75 40.81 17.92
C VAL A 139 30.87 39.39 18.50
N LEU A 140 31.65 39.21 19.58
CA LEU A 140 31.74 37.91 20.26
C LEU A 140 30.37 37.44 20.77
N ILE A 141 29.63 38.31 21.48
CA ILE A 141 28.29 38.00 21.98
C ILE A 141 27.31 37.71 20.83
N ALA A 142 27.37 38.49 19.75
CA ALA A 142 26.53 38.34 18.56
C ALA A 142 26.79 37.03 17.78
N ILE A 143 27.96 36.41 17.94
CA ILE A 143 28.26 35.09 17.35
C ILE A 143 27.92 33.96 18.32
N THR A 144 28.23 34.08 19.62
CA THR A 144 27.95 33.02 20.59
C THR A 144 26.46 32.84 20.88
N GLY A 145 25.68 33.93 20.90
CA GLY A 145 24.25 33.90 21.18
C GLY A 145 23.45 33.01 20.21
N PRO A 146 23.56 33.23 18.89
CA PRO A 146 22.93 32.38 17.88
C PRO A 146 23.38 30.92 17.94
N ILE A 147 24.66 30.64 18.19
CA ILE A 147 25.17 29.26 18.31
C ILE A 147 24.54 28.55 19.51
N VAL A 148 24.50 29.19 20.69
CA VAL A 148 23.84 28.63 21.88
C VAL A 148 22.34 28.44 21.65
N PHE A 149 21.67 29.38 20.96
CA PHE A 149 20.26 29.25 20.62
C PHE A 149 19.98 28.08 19.65
N VAL A 150 20.80 27.91 18.61
CA VAL A 150 20.70 26.77 17.68
C VAL A 150 20.97 25.45 18.40
N LEU A 151 21.98 25.38 19.28
CA LEU A 151 22.24 24.19 20.10
C LEU A 151 21.08 23.88 21.06
N ALA A 152 20.45 24.90 21.65
CA ALA A 152 19.26 24.74 22.50
C ALA A 152 18.04 24.25 21.69
N LEU A 153 17.84 24.74 20.45
CA LEU A 153 16.79 24.23 19.55
C LEU A 153 17.05 22.79 19.12
N ILE A 154 18.30 22.43 18.79
CA ILE A 154 18.69 21.05 18.48
C ILE A 154 18.44 20.14 19.70
N PHE A 155 18.87 20.57 20.89
CA PHE A 155 18.63 19.84 22.13
C PHE A 155 17.13 19.67 22.41
N PHE A 156 16.32 20.72 22.26
CA PHE A 156 14.86 20.66 22.44
C PHE A 156 14.17 19.76 21.41
N ALA A 157 14.62 19.79 20.15
CA ALA A 157 14.12 18.90 19.10
C ALA A 157 14.50 17.43 19.37
N VAL A 158 15.74 17.16 19.80
CA VAL A 158 16.19 15.81 20.22
C VAL A 158 15.44 15.35 21.46
N TYR A 159 15.25 16.22 22.44
CA TYR A 159 14.47 15.94 23.66
C TYR A 159 13.02 15.59 23.31
N ARG A 160 12.30 16.45 22.58
CA ARG A 160 10.93 16.14 22.11
C ARG A 160 10.86 14.84 21.29
N LYS A 161 11.85 14.58 20.43
CA LYS A 161 11.93 13.34 19.63
C LYS A 161 12.20 12.10 20.50
N ARG A 162 12.94 12.24 21.61
CA ARG A 162 13.21 11.18 22.58
C ARG A 162 12.01 10.93 23.49
N THR A 163 11.38 11.98 24.04
CA THR A 163 10.17 11.87 24.86
C THR A 163 8.99 11.30 24.06
N ARG A 164 8.78 11.75 22.82
CA ARG A 164 7.72 11.19 21.97
C ARG A 164 7.95 9.69 21.68
N ARG A 165 9.20 9.29 21.41
CA ARG A 165 9.58 7.87 21.27
C ARG A 165 9.38 7.05 22.55
N HIS A 166 9.54 7.66 23.71
CA HIS A 166 9.28 6.99 24.99
C HIS A 166 7.79 6.67 25.13
N HIS A 167 6.94 7.69 24.94
CA HIS A 167 5.48 7.56 24.96
C HIS A 167 4.98 6.59 23.87
N GLU A 168 5.56 6.63 22.65
CA GLU A 168 5.28 5.66 21.57
C GLU A 168 5.61 4.21 21.95
N MET A 169 6.64 3.97 22.78
CA MET A 169 7.00 2.64 23.28
C MET A 169 6.12 2.20 24.47
N GLU A 170 5.78 3.13 25.37
CA GLU A 170 4.88 2.87 26.50
C GLU A 170 3.43 2.57 26.04
N GLU A 171 2.96 3.27 25.00
CA GLU A 171 1.69 2.98 24.32
C GLU A 171 1.70 1.61 23.62
N GLU A 172 2.77 1.28 22.87
CA GLU A 172 2.93 -0.07 22.28
C GLU A 172 2.94 -1.16 23.36
N GLU A 173 3.67 -0.96 24.46
CA GLU A 173 3.77 -1.94 25.55
C GLU A 173 2.42 -2.15 26.26
N ALA A 174 1.63 -1.08 26.43
CA ALA A 174 0.26 -1.17 26.94
C ALA A 174 -0.70 -1.87 25.96
N GLU A 175 -0.57 -1.63 24.65
CA GLU A 175 -1.37 -2.27 23.60
C GLU A 175 -1.14 -3.79 23.59
N PHE A 176 0.12 -4.24 23.60
CA PHE A 176 0.42 -5.69 23.63
C PHE A 176 0.03 -6.36 24.95
N SER A 177 0.07 -5.65 26.08
CA SER A 177 -0.24 -6.21 27.40
C SER A 177 -1.73 -6.45 27.66
N GLN A 178 -2.62 -5.90 26.83
CA GLN A 178 -4.08 -6.04 26.98
C GLN A 178 -4.69 -7.14 26.10
N LEU A 179 -3.91 -7.72 25.19
CA LEU A 179 -4.37 -8.77 24.28
C LEU A 179 -4.37 -10.15 24.98
N GLN A 180 -5.55 -10.62 25.37
CA GLN A 180 -5.74 -11.98 25.90
C GLN A 180 -5.46 -13.05 24.83
N GLY A 181 -4.82 -14.16 25.22
CA GLY A 181 -4.48 -15.26 24.30
C GLY A 181 -3.30 -14.96 23.37
N THR A 182 -2.37 -14.08 23.79
CA THR A 182 -1.23 -13.65 22.98
C THR A 182 -0.16 -14.73 22.76
N PRO A 183 0.58 -14.69 21.64
CA PRO A 183 1.81 -15.45 21.46
C PRO A 183 2.88 -15.10 22.50
N THR A 184 3.82 -16.02 22.71
CA THR A 184 4.88 -15.85 23.72
C THR A 184 5.76 -14.63 23.42
N ARG A 185 5.88 -13.70 24.37
CA ARG A 185 6.79 -12.56 24.23
C ARG A 185 8.22 -12.98 24.60
N PHE A 186 9.11 -12.97 23.61
CA PHE A 186 10.54 -13.23 23.75
C PHE A 186 11.34 -11.93 23.81
N THR A 187 12.48 -11.95 24.50
CA THR A 187 13.50 -10.90 24.43
C THR A 187 14.34 -11.02 23.17
N PHE A 188 14.98 -9.93 22.73
CA PHE A 188 15.89 -9.98 21.59
C PHE A 188 17.07 -10.94 21.84
N GLN A 189 17.61 -10.95 23.07
CA GLN A 189 18.73 -11.81 23.45
C GLN A 189 18.38 -13.31 23.38
N GLN A 190 17.14 -13.70 23.74
CA GLN A 190 16.69 -15.08 23.57
C GLN A 190 16.64 -15.50 22.10
N LEU A 191 16.15 -14.64 21.21
CA LEU A 191 16.07 -14.95 19.78
C LEU A 191 17.43 -14.87 19.06
N GLU A 192 18.32 -13.98 19.50
CA GLU A 192 19.70 -13.91 19.06
C GLU A 192 20.46 -15.20 19.45
N ALA A 193 20.29 -15.69 20.68
CA ALA A 193 20.85 -16.97 21.11
C ALA A 193 20.24 -18.16 20.35
N ALA A 194 18.91 -18.20 20.21
CA ALA A 194 18.19 -19.29 19.53
C ALA A 194 18.49 -19.41 18.03
N THR A 195 19.00 -18.35 17.38
CA THR A 195 19.34 -18.32 15.94
C THR A 195 20.84 -18.35 15.66
N GLU A 196 21.67 -18.67 16.66
CA GLU A 196 23.13 -18.58 16.60
C GLU A 196 23.62 -17.22 16.06
N GLN A 197 23.08 -16.13 16.59
CA GLN A 197 23.30 -14.75 16.13
C GLN A 197 22.81 -14.47 14.70
N PHE A 198 21.64 -15.00 14.33
CA PHE A 198 21.02 -14.87 13.01
C PHE A 198 21.89 -15.43 11.86
N LYS A 199 22.55 -16.57 12.12
CA LYS A 199 23.56 -17.20 11.24
C LYS A 199 22.98 -17.93 10.03
N ASP A 200 21.93 -18.73 10.23
CA ASP A 200 21.29 -19.53 9.18
C ASP A 200 20.08 -18.76 8.60
N LYS A 201 20.26 -18.13 7.43
CA LYS A 201 19.21 -17.37 6.74
C LYS A 201 18.45 -18.26 5.76
N LEU A 202 17.17 -18.49 6.03
CA LEU A 202 16.24 -19.29 5.22
C LEU A 202 15.70 -18.54 4.00
N GLY A 203 15.66 -17.21 4.06
CA GLY A 203 15.22 -16.32 2.98
C GLY A 203 15.24 -14.85 3.38
N GLU A 204 15.03 -13.97 2.39
CA GLU A 204 14.88 -12.52 2.57
C GLU A 204 13.89 -11.99 1.52
N GLY A 205 13.07 -11.01 1.89
CA GLY A 205 12.04 -10.45 1.02
C GLY A 205 11.59 -9.05 1.43
N GLY A 206 10.47 -8.60 0.87
CA GLY A 206 9.92 -7.25 1.11
C GLY A 206 9.66 -6.93 2.59
N PHE A 207 9.37 -7.94 3.39
CA PHE A 207 9.04 -7.86 4.81
C PHE A 207 10.24 -7.97 5.76
N GLY A 208 11.40 -8.45 5.29
CA GLY A 208 12.60 -8.64 6.11
C GLY A 208 13.34 -9.94 5.81
N SER A 209 14.22 -10.36 6.74
CA SER A 209 14.97 -11.63 6.67
C SER A 209 14.33 -12.69 7.57
N VAL A 210 14.37 -13.97 7.16
CA VAL A 210 13.93 -15.11 7.96
C VAL A 210 15.12 -15.99 8.29
N PHE A 211 15.29 -16.31 9.57
CA PHE A 211 16.40 -17.11 10.08
C PHE A 211 15.91 -18.40 10.72
N LYS A 212 16.69 -19.47 10.63
CA LYS A 212 16.44 -20.70 11.39
C LYS A 212 16.86 -20.50 12.84
N GLY A 213 16.17 -21.16 13.76
CA GLY A 213 16.59 -21.24 15.15
C GLY A 213 16.04 -22.47 15.86
N GLN A 214 16.36 -22.57 17.15
CA GLN A 214 16.04 -23.69 18.01
C GLN A 214 15.62 -23.20 19.41
N LEU A 215 14.46 -23.63 19.91
CA LEU A 215 13.98 -23.34 21.26
C LEU A 215 13.74 -24.65 22.03
N GLY A 216 14.75 -25.07 22.80
CA GLY A 216 14.76 -26.40 23.39
C GLY A 216 14.84 -27.45 22.29
N GLU A 217 13.84 -28.33 22.19
CA GLU A 217 13.74 -29.34 21.13
C GLU A 217 12.97 -28.83 19.89
N GLU A 218 12.28 -27.70 19.97
CA GLU A 218 11.46 -27.13 18.89
C GLU A 218 12.32 -26.39 17.83
N ARG A 219 12.15 -26.77 16.54
CA ARG A 219 12.75 -26.06 15.39
C ARG A 219 11.89 -24.85 15.06
N ILE A 220 12.49 -23.65 14.98
CA ILE A 220 11.74 -22.40 14.73
C ILE A 220 12.26 -21.62 13.51
N ALA A 221 11.38 -20.78 12.95
CA ALA A 221 11.72 -19.76 11.97
C ALA A 221 11.50 -18.35 12.57
N VAL A 222 12.56 -17.54 12.65
CA VAL A 222 12.53 -16.18 13.18
C VAL A 222 12.53 -15.17 12.03
N LYS A 223 11.36 -14.58 11.75
CA LYS A 223 11.19 -13.49 10.79
C LYS A 223 11.56 -12.17 11.48
N ARG A 224 12.59 -11.48 10.99
CA ARG A 224 13.12 -10.23 11.53
C ARG A 224 12.80 -9.07 10.57
N LEU A 225 12.08 -8.08 11.09
CA LEU A 225 11.47 -7.01 10.30
C LEU A 225 12.35 -5.74 10.32
N ASP A 226 13.44 -5.75 9.53
CA ASP A 226 14.46 -4.69 9.55
C ASP A 226 14.04 -3.32 8.95
N ARG A 227 12.84 -3.23 8.34
CA ARG A 227 12.38 -2.02 7.63
C ARG A 227 11.59 -1.06 8.52
N ALA A 228 12.20 0.06 8.90
CA ALA A 228 11.57 1.09 9.73
C ALA A 228 10.25 1.64 9.13
N GLY A 229 9.25 1.83 9.98
CA GLY A 229 7.94 2.39 9.61
C GLY A 229 7.00 1.36 8.97
N GLN A 230 7.38 0.77 7.84
CA GLN A 230 6.58 -0.26 7.16
C GLN A 230 6.48 -1.53 8.02
N GLY A 231 7.60 -2.07 8.48
CA GLY A 231 7.66 -3.28 9.30
C GLY A 231 6.90 -3.20 10.63
N LYS A 232 6.70 -2.01 11.21
CA LYS A 232 5.82 -1.86 12.40
C LYS A 232 4.36 -2.20 12.08
N ARG A 233 3.88 -1.84 10.89
CA ARG A 233 2.48 -2.09 10.49
C ARG A 233 2.24 -3.55 10.16
N GLU A 234 3.20 -4.19 9.50
CA GLU A 234 3.19 -5.62 9.20
C GLU A 234 3.31 -6.44 10.50
N PHE A 235 4.22 -6.07 11.41
CA PHE A 235 4.33 -6.66 12.75
C PHE A 235 3.00 -6.62 13.53
N LEU A 236 2.36 -5.46 13.60
CA LEU A 236 1.07 -5.30 14.28
C LEU A 236 -0.01 -6.14 13.60
N ALA A 237 -0.07 -6.15 12.27
CA ALA A 237 -1.01 -6.97 11.51
C ALA A 237 -0.83 -8.47 11.78
N GLU A 238 0.41 -8.97 11.77
CA GLU A 238 0.73 -10.37 12.09
C GLU A 238 0.34 -10.70 13.55
N VAL A 239 0.84 -9.95 14.55
CA VAL A 239 0.58 -10.24 15.98
C VAL A 239 -0.92 -10.14 16.33
N GLN A 240 -1.64 -9.14 15.80
CA GLN A 240 -3.07 -8.94 16.09
C GLN A 240 -3.99 -9.90 15.33
N THR A 241 -3.51 -10.55 14.26
CA THR A 241 -4.32 -11.43 13.41
C THR A 241 -4.00 -12.91 13.65
N ILE A 242 -2.78 -13.35 13.33
CA ILE A 242 -2.44 -14.78 13.43
C ILE A 242 -2.10 -15.19 14.86
N GLY A 243 -1.86 -14.23 15.77
CA GLY A 243 -1.41 -14.51 17.13
C GLY A 243 -2.38 -15.30 18.01
N SER A 244 -3.69 -15.21 17.75
CA SER A 244 -4.72 -16.00 18.44
C SER A 244 -5.32 -17.13 17.58
N ILE A 245 -4.72 -17.41 16.41
CA ILE A 245 -5.26 -18.34 15.42
C ILE A 245 -4.45 -19.63 15.38
N HIS A 246 -5.15 -20.76 15.42
CA HIS A 246 -4.58 -22.10 15.28
C HIS A 246 -5.43 -22.92 14.31
N HIS A 247 -4.91 -23.18 13.11
CA HIS A 247 -5.53 -24.02 12.09
C HIS A 247 -4.44 -24.82 11.36
N ILE A 248 -4.74 -26.06 10.95
CA ILE A 248 -3.73 -27.00 10.41
C ILE A 248 -3.02 -26.48 9.16
N SER A 249 -3.74 -25.74 8.30
CA SER A 249 -3.23 -25.19 7.04
C SER A 249 -2.76 -23.73 7.13
N LEU A 250 -2.47 -23.22 8.33
CA LEU A 250 -1.89 -21.88 8.55
C LEU A 250 -0.60 -22.02 9.39
N VAL A 251 0.47 -21.27 9.05
CA VAL A 251 1.75 -21.34 9.77
C VAL A 251 1.60 -20.69 11.14
N ARG A 252 1.82 -21.47 12.19
CA ARG A 252 1.62 -21.08 13.58
C ARG A 252 2.67 -20.08 14.07
N LEU A 253 2.21 -18.93 14.57
CA LEU A 253 3.01 -17.97 15.32
C LEU A 253 3.14 -18.45 16.78
N PHE A 254 4.33 -18.88 17.20
CA PHE A 254 4.64 -19.23 18.59
C PHE A 254 4.83 -18.00 19.48
N GLY A 255 5.38 -16.92 18.93
CA GLY A 255 5.77 -15.75 19.72
C GLY A 255 6.30 -14.56 18.94
N PHE A 256 6.67 -13.50 19.65
CA PHE A 256 7.23 -12.28 19.09
C PHE A 256 8.24 -11.62 20.02
N CYS A 257 9.15 -10.81 19.45
CA CYS A 257 9.97 -9.85 20.19
C CYS A 257 9.59 -8.43 19.76
N ALA A 258 9.17 -7.62 20.74
CA ALA A 258 8.96 -6.18 20.62
C ALA A 258 9.79 -5.47 21.69
N GLU A 259 11.03 -5.13 21.35
CA GLU A 259 11.99 -4.45 22.23
C GLU A 259 12.66 -3.29 21.50
N LYS A 260 12.58 -2.07 22.02
CA LYS A 260 13.21 -0.88 21.40
C LYS A 260 12.79 -0.77 19.92
N SER A 261 13.73 -0.89 18.98
CA SER A 261 13.52 -0.95 17.53
C SER A 261 13.41 -2.37 16.94
N HIS A 262 13.67 -3.42 17.71
CA HIS A 262 13.63 -4.81 17.27
C HIS A 262 12.17 -5.29 17.18
N ARG A 263 11.76 -5.75 16.00
CA ARG A 263 10.48 -6.41 15.74
C ARG A 263 10.75 -7.74 15.06
N LEU A 264 10.51 -8.84 15.78
CA LEU A 264 10.75 -10.20 15.30
C LEU A 264 9.54 -11.08 15.62
N LEU A 265 9.24 -12.03 14.73
CA LEU A 265 8.14 -12.99 14.84
C LEU A 265 8.72 -14.40 14.80
N VAL A 266 8.19 -15.29 15.65
CA VAL A 266 8.70 -16.64 15.87
C VAL A 266 7.64 -17.64 15.42
N TYR A 267 7.91 -18.31 14.31
CA TYR A 267 7.04 -19.29 13.68
C TYR A 267 7.55 -20.71 13.87
N GLU A 268 6.67 -21.70 13.68
CA GLU A 268 7.09 -23.08 13.41
C GLU A 268 8.02 -23.16 12.19
N TYR A 269 9.00 -24.06 12.24
CA TYR A 269 9.92 -24.27 11.11
C TYR A 269 9.30 -25.19 10.06
N MET A 270 9.23 -24.72 8.82
CA MET A 270 8.67 -25.44 7.68
C MET A 270 9.81 -26.03 6.81
N PRO A 271 10.23 -27.29 7.02
CA PRO A 271 11.50 -27.84 6.53
C PRO A 271 11.62 -27.97 5.01
N LYS A 272 10.52 -28.13 4.26
CA LYS A 272 10.57 -28.17 2.79
C LYS A 272 10.52 -26.77 2.16
N GLY A 273 10.41 -25.71 2.97
CA GLY A 273 10.38 -24.33 2.51
C GLY A 273 9.10 -23.98 1.74
N SER A 274 9.21 -23.05 0.79
CA SER A 274 8.10 -22.49 0.02
C SER A 274 7.77 -23.30 -1.23
N LEU A 275 6.48 -23.31 -1.62
CA LEU A 275 5.92 -24.10 -2.72
C LEU A 275 6.53 -23.78 -4.08
N ASP A 276 6.95 -22.53 -4.31
CA ASP A 276 7.61 -22.09 -5.54
C ASP A 276 8.85 -22.93 -5.91
N ARG A 277 9.55 -23.45 -4.90
CA ARG A 277 10.74 -24.32 -5.06
C ARG A 277 10.40 -25.72 -5.59
N TRP A 278 9.13 -26.09 -5.61
CA TRP A 278 8.65 -27.45 -5.93
C TRP A 278 7.74 -27.54 -7.16
N ILE A 279 7.11 -26.43 -7.56
CA ILE A 279 6.20 -26.41 -8.72
C ILE A 279 6.85 -25.88 -10.00
N TYR A 280 7.81 -24.96 -9.91
CA TYR A 280 8.45 -24.40 -11.11
C TYR A 280 9.58 -25.30 -11.63
N GLY A 281 9.72 -25.39 -12.96
CA GLY A 281 10.67 -26.28 -13.62
C GLY A 281 12.14 -26.10 -13.22
N ARG A 282 12.66 -27.09 -12.46
CA ARG A 282 14.09 -27.37 -12.15
C ARG A 282 15.00 -26.15 -11.89
N HIS A 283 15.11 -25.76 -10.62
CA HIS A 283 16.36 -25.21 -10.09
C HIS A 283 17.13 -26.24 -9.24
N GLU A 284 18.40 -26.43 -9.59
CA GLU A 284 19.53 -26.99 -8.79
C GLU A 284 19.42 -28.38 -8.15
N ASN A 285 18.33 -28.74 -7.45
CA ASN A 285 18.35 -29.82 -6.46
C ASN A 285 18.04 -31.25 -6.96
N SER A 286 17.92 -31.47 -8.27
CA SER A 286 17.66 -32.80 -8.90
C SER A 286 16.41 -33.58 -8.44
N ALA A 287 15.56 -32.98 -7.58
CA ALA A 287 14.33 -33.62 -7.09
C ALA A 287 13.32 -33.91 -8.22
N PRO A 288 12.52 -34.97 -8.11
CA PRO A 288 11.40 -35.21 -9.03
C PRO A 288 10.32 -34.13 -8.86
N PRO A 289 9.52 -33.84 -9.89
CA PRO A 289 8.32 -33.01 -9.76
C PRO A 289 7.34 -33.59 -8.72
N LEU A 290 6.53 -32.74 -8.09
CA LEU A 290 5.47 -33.22 -7.19
C LEU A 290 4.45 -34.07 -7.96
N GLU A 291 4.14 -35.25 -7.42
CA GLU A 291 3.02 -36.11 -7.84
C GLU A 291 1.69 -35.36 -7.81
N TRP A 292 0.79 -35.72 -8.72
CA TRP A 292 -0.53 -35.12 -8.87
C TRP A 292 -1.32 -35.15 -7.56
N ARG A 293 -1.33 -36.29 -6.88
CA ARG A 293 -1.98 -36.46 -5.56
C ARG A 293 -1.43 -35.49 -4.51
N VAL A 294 -0.13 -35.20 -4.52
CA VAL A 294 0.51 -34.24 -3.60
C VAL A 294 0.11 -32.81 -3.97
N ARG A 295 0.05 -32.48 -5.27
CA ARG A 295 -0.46 -31.18 -5.75
C ARG A 295 -1.92 -30.96 -5.36
N CYS A 296 -2.80 -31.96 -5.52
CA CYS A 296 -4.20 -31.90 -5.06
C CYS A 296 -4.32 -31.68 -3.55
N LYS A 297 -3.50 -32.39 -2.74
CA LYS A 297 -3.44 -32.20 -1.28
C LYS A 297 -3.05 -30.76 -0.92
N ILE A 298 -2.00 -30.23 -1.56
CA ILE A 298 -1.54 -28.84 -1.36
C ILE A 298 -2.65 -27.83 -1.70
N ILE A 299 -3.37 -28.03 -2.83
CA ILE A 299 -4.49 -27.16 -3.22
C ILE A 299 -5.62 -27.21 -2.18
N ALA A 300 -5.99 -28.40 -1.69
CA ALA A 300 -7.02 -28.58 -0.67
C ALA A 300 -6.63 -27.97 0.69
N ASP A 301 -5.37 -28.11 1.11
CA ASP A 301 -4.84 -27.48 2.31
C ASP A 301 -4.92 -25.95 2.22
N ILE A 302 -4.49 -25.34 1.12
CA ILE A 302 -4.59 -23.88 0.91
C ILE A 302 -6.06 -23.44 0.94
N ALA A 303 -6.95 -24.18 0.28
CA ALA A 303 -8.38 -23.85 0.24
C ALA A 303 -9.03 -23.88 1.62
N LYS A 304 -8.67 -24.87 2.47
CA LYS A 304 -9.11 -24.97 3.87
C LYS A 304 -8.56 -23.84 4.72
N GLY A 305 -7.28 -23.48 4.53
CA GLY A 305 -6.66 -22.32 5.17
C GLY A 305 -7.39 -21.01 4.88
N LEU A 306 -7.73 -20.74 3.62
CA LEU A 306 -8.50 -19.54 3.25
C LEU A 306 -9.96 -19.60 3.74
N SER A 307 -10.64 -20.75 3.62
CA SER A 307 -12.01 -20.91 4.15
C SER A 307 -12.09 -20.59 5.63
N TYR A 308 -11.15 -21.10 6.44
CA TYR A 308 -11.09 -20.79 7.87
C TYR A 308 -10.93 -19.28 8.15
N LEU A 309 -10.04 -18.61 7.40
CA LEU A 309 -9.82 -17.16 7.51
C LEU A 309 -11.05 -16.33 7.08
N HIS A 310 -11.74 -16.77 6.02
CA HIS A 310 -12.87 -16.04 5.42
C HIS A 310 -14.20 -16.28 6.16
N GLU A 311 -14.42 -17.50 6.64
CA GLU A 311 -15.75 -18.00 7.01
C GLU A 311 -15.84 -18.43 8.48
N ASP A 312 -14.78 -18.96 9.09
CA ASP A 312 -14.84 -19.47 10.48
C ASP A 312 -14.31 -18.48 11.54
N CYS A 313 -13.33 -17.65 11.21
CA CYS A 313 -12.76 -16.65 12.13
C CYS A 313 -13.81 -15.64 12.64
N MET A 314 -13.71 -15.17 13.89
CA MET A 314 -14.71 -14.25 14.48
C MET A 314 -14.97 -13.01 13.60
N LYS A 315 -13.90 -12.34 13.18
CA LYS A 315 -13.91 -11.39 12.06
C LYS A 315 -13.46 -12.11 10.80
N ARG A 316 -13.96 -11.69 9.63
CA ARG A 316 -13.47 -12.18 8.34
C ARG A 316 -12.04 -11.66 8.13
N ILE A 317 -11.13 -12.49 7.62
CA ILE A 317 -9.72 -12.15 7.45
C ILE A 317 -9.33 -12.33 5.99
N ALA A 318 -9.00 -11.23 5.31
CA ALA A 318 -8.39 -11.29 3.98
C ALA A 318 -6.86 -11.31 4.13
N HIS A 319 -6.17 -12.20 3.40
CA HIS A 319 -4.72 -12.42 3.49
C HIS A 319 -3.94 -11.42 2.61
N LEU A 320 -4.43 -11.18 1.40
CA LEU A 320 -3.98 -10.16 0.43
C LEU A 320 -2.55 -10.32 -0.10
N ASP A 321 -1.97 -11.52 0.03
CA ASP A 321 -0.68 -11.88 -0.59
C ASP A 321 -0.56 -13.41 -0.78
N VAL A 322 -1.63 -14.08 -1.25
CA VAL A 322 -1.62 -15.52 -1.53
C VAL A 322 -0.83 -15.80 -2.80
N LYS A 323 0.28 -16.53 -2.68
CA LYS A 323 1.23 -16.87 -3.76
C LYS A 323 2.13 -18.04 -3.34
N PRO A 324 2.81 -18.77 -4.26
CA PRO A 324 3.58 -19.96 -3.90
C PRO A 324 4.77 -19.70 -2.96
N GLN A 325 5.32 -18.49 -2.95
CA GLN A 325 6.39 -18.10 -2.01
C GLN A 325 5.90 -18.00 -0.56
N ASN A 326 4.61 -17.71 -0.35
CA ASN A 326 3.98 -17.58 0.97
C ASN A 326 3.26 -18.86 1.43
N ILE A 327 3.27 -19.91 0.60
CA ILE A 327 2.74 -21.23 0.95
C ILE A 327 3.92 -22.13 1.32
N LEU A 328 4.00 -22.52 2.60
CA LEU A 328 5.11 -23.31 3.12
C LEU A 328 4.72 -24.78 3.30
N LEU A 329 5.70 -25.67 3.20
CA LEU A 329 5.54 -27.12 3.19
C LEU A 329 6.32 -27.77 4.34
N ASP A 330 5.67 -28.66 5.09
CA ASP A 330 6.29 -29.43 6.16
C ASP A 330 6.90 -30.75 5.67
N ASP A 331 7.36 -31.61 6.59
CA ASP A 331 8.03 -32.87 6.26
C ASP A 331 7.12 -33.88 5.50
N ASP A 332 5.78 -33.72 5.56
CA ASP A 332 4.77 -34.57 4.89
C ASP A 332 4.05 -33.85 3.71
N PHE A 333 4.60 -32.72 3.24
CA PHE A 333 3.99 -31.85 2.23
C PHE A 333 2.57 -31.38 2.62
N ASN A 334 2.26 -31.16 3.90
CA ASN A 334 1.07 -30.40 4.28
C ASN A 334 1.34 -28.92 3.96
N ALA A 335 0.40 -28.26 3.29
CA ALA A 335 0.57 -26.86 2.91
C ALA A 335 0.03 -25.91 3.97
N LYS A 336 0.80 -24.87 4.30
CA LYS A 336 0.42 -23.85 5.26
C LYS A 336 0.62 -22.44 4.71
N LEU A 337 -0.40 -21.60 4.82
CA LEU A 337 -0.30 -20.18 4.47
C LEU A 337 0.51 -19.39 5.51
N SER A 338 1.33 -18.46 5.03
CA SER A 338 2.27 -17.67 5.83
C SER A 338 2.38 -16.22 5.34
N ASP A 339 3.11 -15.40 6.08
CA ASP A 339 3.28 -13.95 5.84
C ASP A 339 1.96 -13.15 5.85
N PHE A 340 1.37 -13.04 7.03
CA PHE A 340 0.15 -12.27 7.28
C PHE A 340 0.38 -10.75 7.34
N GLY A 341 1.57 -10.25 6.97
CA GLY A 341 1.93 -8.82 7.06
C GLY A 341 1.01 -7.88 6.27
N LEU A 342 0.35 -8.40 5.23
CA LEU A 342 -0.61 -7.65 4.41
C LEU A 342 -2.09 -7.92 4.72
N CYS A 343 -2.41 -8.66 5.78
CA CYS A 343 -3.79 -9.02 6.07
C CYS A 343 -4.75 -7.83 6.30
N LYS A 344 -6.05 -8.11 6.36
CA LYS A 344 -7.09 -7.25 6.94
C LYS A 344 -8.14 -8.05 7.69
N LEU A 345 -8.43 -7.60 8.91
CA LEU A 345 -9.71 -7.85 9.56
C LEU A 345 -10.82 -7.06 8.84
N ILE A 346 -11.93 -7.74 8.54
CA ILE A 346 -13.17 -7.21 7.98
C ILE A 346 -14.28 -7.61 8.95
N ASP A 347 -14.97 -6.63 9.52
CA ASP A 347 -16.09 -6.89 10.42
C ASP A 347 -17.26 -7.53 9.67
N ARG A 348 -18.04 -8.39 10.35
CA ARG A 348 -19.00 -9.30 9.69
C ARG A 348 -20.21 -8.57 9.10
N ASP A 349 -20.53 -7.39 9.61
CA ASP A 349 -21.52 -6.44 9.10
C ASP A 349 -21.01 -5.63 7.89
N MET A 350 -19.69 -5.57 7.69
CA MET A 350 -19.08 -4.95 6.51
C MET A 350 -18.91 -5.97 5.37
N SER A 351 -19.29 -5.55 4.16
CA SER A 351 -19.06 -6.31 2.93
C SER A 351 -17.65 -6.15 2.36
N GLN A 352 -16.96 -5.05 2.71
CA GLN A 352 -15.70 -4.63 2.08
C GLN A 352 -14.92 -3.65 2.97
N VAL A 353 -13.61 -3.54 2.76
CA VAL A 353 -12.75 -2.54 3.40
C VAL A 353 -12.01 -1.68 2.39
N VAL A 354 -11.89 -0.38 2.67
CA VAL A 354 -11.08 0.54 1.87
C VAL A 354 -9.62 0.43 2.29
N THR A 355 -8.72 0.14 1.34
CA THR A 355 -7.28 0.03 1.58
C THR A 355 -6.49 0.61 0.42
N ARG A 356 -5.29 1.13 0.70
CA ARG A 356 -4.28 1.35 -0.34
C ARG A 356 -3.89 0.02 -0.98
N MET A 357 -3.57 0.07 -2.27
CA MET A 357 -3.04 -1.05 -3.06
C MET A 357 -1.77 -1.63 -2.43
N ARG A 358 -1.69 -2.96 -2.37
CA ARG A 358 -0.59 -3.77 -1.82
C ARG A 358 -0.84 -5.25 -2.14
N GLY A 359 0.18 -6.09 -2.01
CA GLY A 359 0.19 -7.47 -2.48
C GLY A 359 1.12 -7.61 -3.69
N THR A 360 1.34 -8.84 -4.15
CA THR A 360 2.31 -9.13 -5.22
C THR A 360 1.69 -9.01 -6.62
N PRO A 361 2.26 -8.20 -7.54
CA PRO A 361 1.82 -8.13 -8.94
C PRO A 361 1.78 -9.53 -9.59
N GLY A 362 0.80 -9.75 -10.47
CA GLY A 362 0.48 -11.09 -11.01
C GLY A 362 -0.47 -11.92 -10.15
N TYR A 363 -0.69 -11.55 -8.87
CA TYR A 363 -1.68 -12.18 -7.98
C TYR A 363 -2.82 -11.24 -7.59
N LEU A 364 -2.73 -9.96 -7.96
CA LEU A 364 -3.72 -8.92 -7.64
C LEU A 364 -4.99 -9.08 -8.49
N ALA A 365 -6.13 -9.27 -7.83
CA ALA A 365 -7.45 -9.29 -8.45
C ALA A 365 -7.83 -7.94 -9.13
N PRO A 366 -8.64 -7.95 -10.21
CA PRO A 366 -8.97 -6.72 -10.97
C PRO A 366 -9.58 -5.57 -10.14
N GLU A 367 -10.34 -5.88 -9.08
CA GLU A 367 -11.00 -4.88 -8.24
C GLU A 367 -10.03 -4.00 -7.41
N TRP A 368 -8.73 -4.32 -7.35
CA TRP A 368 -7.72 -3.47 -6.69
C TRP A 368 -7.66 -2.04 -7.25
N LEU A 369 -8.09 -1.83 -8.51
CA LEU A 369 -8.25 -0.50 -9.10
C LEU A 369 -9.34 0.33 -8.42
N THR A 370 -10.34 -0.31 -7.79
CA THR A 370 -11.49 0.36 -7.16
C THR A 370 -11.26 0.74 -5.69
N SER A 371 -10.14 0.32 -5.09
CA SER A 371 -9.79 0.46 -3.66
C SER A 371 -10.76 -0.18 -2.66
N GLN A 372 -11.80 -0.89 -3.11
CA GLN A 372 -12.76 -1.64 -2.29
C GLN A 372 -12.37 -3.12 -2.31
N ILE A 373 -11.87 -3.64 -1.20
CA ILE A 373 -11.32 -4.99 -1.11
C ILE A 373 -12.17 -5.88 -0.21
N THR A 374 -12.38 -7.11 -0.66
CA THR A 374 -13.08 -8.19 0.03
C THR A 374 -12.17 -9.41 0.12
N GLU A 375 -12.61 -10.46 0.80
CA GLU A 375 -11.96 -11.78 0.82
C GLU A 375 -11.85 -12.43 -0.56
N LYS A 376 -12.71 -12.02 -1.51
CA LYS A 376 -12.70 -12.51 -2.90
C LYS A 376 -11.43 -12.14 -3.67
N ALA A 377 -10.64 -11.18 -3.17
CA ALA A 377 -9.31 -10.91 -3.69
C ALA A 377 -8.37 -12.12 -3.49
N ASP A 378 -8.43 -12.78 -2.32
CA ASP A 378 -7.65 -14.00 -2.06
C ASP A 378 -8.13 -15.18 -2.91
N VAL A 379 -9.43 -15.25 -3.21
CA VAL A 379 -10.01 -16.30 -4.08
C VAL A 379 -9.42 -16.20 -5.49
N TYR A 380 -9.29 -14.99 -6.03
CA TYR A 380 -8.60 -14.77 -7.32
C TYR A 380 -7.13 -15.19 -7.25
N SER A 381 -6.40 -14.76 -6.21
CA SER A 381 -4.99 -15.13 -6.01
C SER A 381 -4.81 -16.64 -5.85
N PHE A 382 -5.75 -17.34 -5.21
CA PHE A 382 -5.80 -18.80 -5.14
C PHE A 382 -6.01 -19.43 -6.53
N GLY A 383 -6.91 -18.88 -7.36
CA GLY A 383 -7.07 -19.30 -8.75
C GLY A 383 -5.77 -19.19 -9.56
N VAL A 384 -5.01 -18.11 -9.40
CA VAL A 384 -3.67 -17.97 -10.00
C VAL A 384 -2.73 -19.05 -9.48
N VAL A 385 -2.66 -19.28 -8.16
CA VAL A 385 -1.81 -20.33 -7.56
C VAL A 385 -2.15 -21.72 -8.08
N VAL A 386 -3.44 -22.08 -8.23
CA VAL A 386 -3.83 -23.37 -8.80
C VAL A 386 -3.34 -23.50 -10.24
N MET A 387 -3.42 -22.44 -11.05
CA MET A 387 -2.89 -22.45 -12.42
C MET A 387 -1.38 -22.63 -12.48
N GLU A 388 -0.62 -22.03 -11.56
CA GLU A 388 0.83 -22.26 -11.45
C GLU A 388 1.14 -23.72 -11.03
N ILE A 389 0.35 -24.30 -10.12
CA ILE A 389 0.52 -25.68 -9.65
C ILE A 389 0.27 -26.71 -10.77
N VAL A 390 -0.75 -26.53 -11.61
CA VAL A 390 -1.07 -27.48 -12.71
C VAL A 390 -0.17 -27.33 -13.93
N SER A 391 0.35 -26.13 -14.19
CA SER A 391 1.18 -25.83 -15.38
C SER A 391 2.69 -25.90 -15.13
N GLY A 392 3.12 -25.85 -13.87
CA GLY A 392 4.54 -25.80 -13.50
C GLY A 392 5.26 -24.51 -13.94
N ARG A 393 4.49 -23.46 -14.26
CA ARG A 393 4.97 -22.16 -14.76
C ARG A 393 4.61 -21.03 -13.81
N LYS A 394 5.40 -19.96 -13.84
CA LYS A 394 5.05 -18.69 -13.17
C LYS A 394 3.90 -18.01 -13.89
N ASN A 395 3.02 -17.30 -13.16
CA ASN A 395 2.00 -16.49 -13.84
C ASN A 395 2.61 -15.33 -14.63
N LEU A 396 3.68 -14.70 -14.11
CA LEU A 396 4.47 -13.72 -14.84
C LEU A 396 5.88 -14.27 -15.04
N ASP A 397 6.21 -14.70 -16.25
CA ASP A 397 7.53 -15.19 -16.62
C ASP A 397 8.14 -14.37 -17.76
N THR A 398 8.96 -13.39 -17.41
CA THR A 398 9.65 -12.51 -18.37
C THR A 398 10.83 -13.19 -19.08
N SER A 399 11.01 -14.50 -18.94
CA SER A 399 11.97 -15.28 -19.76
C SER A 399 11.34 -15.89 -21.02
N LEU A 400 10.01 -15.83 -21.15
CA LEU A 400 9.25 -16.36 -22.27
C LEU A 400 8.98 -15.29 -23.35
N SER A 401 8.52 -15.71 -24.54
CA SER A 401 8.02 -14.79 -25.57
C SER A 401 6.80 -14.01 -25.09
N GLU A 402 6.56 -12.81 -25.63
CA GLU A 402 5.49 -11.90 -25.17
C GLU A 402 4.11 -12.57 -25.12
N GLU A 403 3.79 -13.40 -26.12
CA GLU A 403 2.59 -14.24 -26.23
C GLU A 403 2.40 -15.25 -25.07
N SER A 404 3.46 -15.53 -24.31
CA SER A 404 3.53 -16.53 -23.24
C SER A 404 4.00 -15.99 -21.88
N ILE A 405 4.26 -14.68 -21.74
CA ILE A 405 4.70 -14.08 -20.46
C ILE A 405 3.63 -14.23 -19.36
N HIS A 406 2.34 -14.15 -19.71
CA HIS A 406 1.23 -14.14 -18.74
C HIS A 406 0.36 -15.40 -18.82
N LEU A 407 0.43 -16.26 -17.79
CA LEU A 407 -0.26 -17.57 -17.78
C LEU A 407 -1.79 -17.43 -17.81
N ILE A 408 -2.37 -16.44 -17.14
CA ILE A 408 -3.83 -16.23 -17.18
C ILE A 408 -4.33 -15.75 -18.55
N THR A 409 -3.51 -15.01 -19.32
CA THR A 409 -3.84 -14.69 -20.73
C THR A 409 -3.81 -15.93 -21.60
N LEU A 410 -2.83 -16.81 -21.41
CA LEU A 410 -2.74 -18.08 -22.14
C LEU A 410 -3.88 -19.04 -21.75
N LEU A 411 -4.32 -19.04 -20.49
CA LEU A 411 -5.51 -19.78 -20.05
C LEU A 411 -6.77 -19.31 -20.77
N GLU A 412 -6.96 -18.00 -20.87
CA GLU A 412 -8.07 -17.39 -21.61
C GLU A 412 -8.06 -17.80 -23.10
N GLU A 413 -6.90 -17.77 -23.77
CA GLU A 413 -6.76 -18.25 -25.15
C GLU A 413 -7.09 -19.75 -25.28
N LYS A 414 -6.51 -20.58 -24.40
CA LYS A 414 -6.61 -22.04 -24.49
C LYS A 414 -7.99 -22.58 -24.13
N VAL A 415 -8.72 -21.99 -23.18
CA VAL A 415 -10.12 -22.38 -22.93
C VAL A 415 -11.03 -22.00 -24.10
N LYS A 416 -10.87 -20.80 -24.68
CA LYS A 416 -11.65 -20.35 -25.85
C LYS A 416 -11.43 -21.25 -27.08
N ASN A 417 -10.25 -21.85 -27.20
CA ASN A 417 -9.89 -22.78 -28.27
C ASN A 417 -10.13 -24.27 -27.93
N ASN A 418 -10.60 -24.62 -26.72
CA ASN A 418 -10.73 -26.00 -26.23
C ASN A 418 -9.42 -26.82 -26.20
N HIS A 419 -8.30 -26.17 -25.84
CA HIS A 419 -6.97 -26.80 -25.74
C HIS A 419 -6.37 -26.64 -24.33
N LEU A 420 -7.10 -27.02 -23.28
CA LEU A 420 -6.66 -26.89 -21.88
C LEU A 420 -5.53 -27.85 -21.50
N GLU A 421 -5.51 -29.03 -22.11
CA GLU A 421 -4.45 -30.04 -21.98
C GLU A 421 -3.05 -29.49 -22.33
N ASP A 422 -3.00 -28.50 -23.22
CA ASP A 422 -1.79 -27.83 -23.67
C ASP A 422 -1.09 -27.02 -22.55
N LEU A 423 -1.82 -26.70 -21.47
CA LEU A 423 -1.35 -25.99 -20.27
C LEU A 423 -0.82 -26.92 -19.15
N ILE A 424 -1.05 -28.23 -19.23
CA ILE A 424 -0.62 -29.18 -18.19
C ILE A 424 0.91 -29.27 -18.19
N ASP A 425 1.54 -29.25 -17.02
CA ASP A 425 2.99 -29.40 -16.82
C ASP A 425 3.54 -30.62 -17.58
N LYS A 426 4.21 -30.34 -18.71
CA LYS A 426 4.75 -31.34 -19.64
C LYS A 426 6.00 -32.04 -19.11
N SER A 427 6.46 -31.71 -17.89
CA SER A 427 7.53 -32.42 -17.19
C SER A 427 7.02 -33.49 -16.21
N SER A 428 5.71 -33.52 -15.93
CA SER A 428 5.10 -34.47 -14.98
C SER A 428 4.23 -35.51 -15.70
N ASN A 429 4.84 -36.66 -16.04
CA ASN A 429 4.14 -37.82 -16.63
C ASN A 429 2.89 -38.24 -15.84
N ASP A 430 2.91 -38.05 -14.51
CA ASP A 430 1.79 -38.39 -13.62
C ASP A 430 0.57 -37.48 -13.83
N MET A 431 0.77 -36.17 -14.05
CA MET A 431 -0.35 -35.27 -14.41
C MET A 431 -0.81 -35.47 -15.86
N GLN A 432 0.08 -35.86 -16.78
CA GLN A 432 -0.32 -36.27 -18.13
C GLN A 432 -1.20 -37.54 -18.08
N ALA A 433 -0.97 -38.45 -17.12
CA ALA A 433 -1.81 -39.63 -16.90
C ALA A 433 -3.17 -39.32 -16.24
N HIS A 434 -3.30 -38.19 -15.55
CA HIS A 434 -4.52 -37.73 -14.88
C HIS A 434 -5.15 -36.50 -15.57
N GLU A 435 -4.92 -36.33 -16.88
CA GLU A 435 -5.28 -35.17 -17.71
C GLU A 435 -6.67 -34.58 -17.39
N GLN A 436 -7.70 -35.43 -17.32
CA GLN A 436 -9.08 -35.00 -17.10
C GLN A 436 -9.35 -34.47 -15.68
N ASP A 437 -8.67 -35.00 -14.65
CA ASP A 437 -8.71 -34.46 -13.29
C ASP A 437 -8.01 -33.10 -13.23
N VAL A 438 -6.91 -32.94 -13.96
CA VAL A 438 -6.17 -31.68 -14.06
C VAL A 438 -7.02 -30.61 -14.78
N ILE A 439 -7.73 -30.98 -15.85
CA ILE A 439 -8.68 -30.10 -16.54
C ILE A 439 -9.86 -29.72 -15.62
N GLN A 440 -10.34 -30.63 -14.76
CA GLN A 440 -11.36 -30.29 -13.77
C GLN A 440 -10.82 -29.33 -12.69
N MET A 441 -9.57 -29.47 -12.29
CA MET A 441 -8.88 -28.51 -11.41
C MET A 441 -8.70 -27.13 -12.07
N MET A 442 -8.41 -27.08 -13.37
CA MET A 442 -8.37 -25.83 -14.15
C MET A 442 -9.74 -25.14 -14.19
N LYS A 443 -10.85 -25.88 -14.32
CA LYS A 443 -12.21 -25.28 -14.26
C LYS A 443 -12.50 -24.66 -12.89
N LEU A 444 -12.11 -25.32 -11.80
CA LEU A 444 -12.21 -24.75 -10.45
C LEU A 444 -11.36 -23.47 -10.32
N ALA A 445 -10.17 -23.43 -10.91
CA ALA A 445 -9.35 -22.22 -10.96
C ALA A 445 -10.02 -21.10 -11.78
N MET A 446 -10.60 -21.40 -12.95
CA MET A 446 -11.32 -20.43 -13.78
C MET A 446 -12.55 -19.83 -13.08
N TRP A 447 -13.26 -20.62 -12.26
CA TRP A 447 -14.34 -20.10 -11.40
C TRP A 447 -13.80 -19.18 -10.29
N CYS A 448 -12.59 -19.44 -9.79
CA CYS A 448 -11.91 -18.53 -8.85
C CYS A 448 -11.38 -17.24 -9.52
N LEU A 449 -11.08 -17.27 -10.82
CA LEU A 449 -10.47 -16.18 -11.59
C LEU A 449 -11.46 -15.16 -12.20
N GLN A 450 -12.77 -15.29 -11.94
CA GLN A 450 -13.80 -14.40 -12.52
C GLN A 450 -13.52 -12.91 -12.27
N ILE A 451 -13.71 -12.05 -13.28
CA ILE A 451 -13.43 -10.61 -13.16
C ILE A 451 -14.35 -9.95 -12.11
N ASP A 452 -15.65 -10.23 -12.11
CA ASP A 452 -16.54 -9.83 -11.00
C ASP A 452 -16.28 -10.72 -9.77
N CYS A 453 -15.85 -10.10 -8.68
CA CYS A 453 -15.62 -10.75 -7.39
C CYS A 453 -16.88 -11.42 -6.80
N LYS A 454 -18.09 -11.05 -7.26
CA LYS A 454 -19.35 -11.73 -6.91
C LYS A 454 -19.50 -13.09 -7.58
N GLY A 455 -19.00 -13.26 -8.81
CA GLY A 455 -19.07 -14.52 -9.56
C GLY A 455 -18.12 -15.61 -9.05
N ARG A 456 -17.05 -15.21 -8.36
CA ARG A 456 -16.11 -16.11 -7.68
C ARG A 456 -16.81 -16.91 -6.55
N PRO A 457 -16.42 -18.15 -6.27
CA PRO A 457 -16.96 -18.93 -5.14
C PRO A 457 -16.58 -18.33 -3.78
N LYS A 458 -17.14 -18.90 -2.71
CA LYS A 458 -16.54 -18.89 -1.37
C LYS A 458 -15.51 -20.01 -1.25
N MET A 459 -14.56 -19.88 -0.34
CA MET A 459 -13.56 -20.94 -0.16
C MET A 459 -14.15 -22.22 0.46
N SER A 460 -15.25 -22.14 1.22
CA SER A 460 -16.02 -23.33 1.66
C SER A 460 -16.76 -24.04 0.52
N GLU A 461 -16.99 -23.38 -0.62
CA GLU A 461 -17.54 -24.00 -1.84
C GLU A 461 -16.40 -24.65 -2.63
N VAL A 462 -15.24 -23.98 -2.75
CA VAL A 462 -14.00 -24.56 -3.29
C VAL A 462 -13.60 -25.85 -2.56
N VAL A 463 -13.62 -25.85 -1.22
CA VAL A 463 -13.33 -27.05 -0.42
C VAL A 463 -14.31 -28.19 -0.72
N LYS A 464 -15.61 -27.91 -0.82
CA LYS A 464 -16.63 -28.93 -1.14
C LYS A 464 -16.41 -29.57 -2.51
N VAL A 465 -15.98 -28.78 -3.50
CA VAL A 465 -15.62 -29.29 -4.84
C VAL A 465 -14.39 -30.19 -4.77
N LEU A 466 -13.34 -29.75 -4.06
CA LEU A 466 -12.12 -30.56 -3.86
C LEU A 466 -12.36 -31.85 -3.06
N GLU A 467 -13.42 -31.88 -2.25
CA GLU A 467 -13.87 -33.07 -1.51
C GLU A 467 -14.93 -33.91 -2.25
N GLY A 468 -15.29 -33.53 -3.49
CA GLY A 468 -16.25 -34.28 -4.33
C GLY A 468 -17.70 -34.23 -3.82
N THR A 469 -18.05 -33.23 -3.01
CA THR A 469 -19.39 -33.06 -2.41
C THR A 469 -20.24 -31.99 -3.10
N MET A 470 -19.69 -31.32 -4.11
CA MET A 470 -20.30 -30.25 -4.90
C MET A 470 -19.60 -30.17 -6.26
N ASP A 471 -20.31 -29.83 -7.32
CA ASP A 471 -19.71 -29.51 -8.62
C ASP A 471 -19.30 -28.03 -8.69
N ALA A 472 -18.24 -27.73 -9.43
CA ALA A 472 -17.86 -26.34 -9.74
C ALA A 472 -18.89 -25.71 -10.69
N GLU A 473 -19.09 -24.39 -10.60
CA GLU A 473 -19.88 -23.69 -11.63
C GLU A 473 -19.27 -23.89 -13.02
N SER A 474 -20.14 -24.18 -13.98
CA SER A 474 -19.80 -24.53 -15.36
C SER A 474 -20.14 -23.40 -16.33
N ASN A 475 -21.11 -22.54 -15.97
CA ASN A 475 -21.52 -21.38 -16.76
C ASN A 475 -20.80 -20.12 -16.27
N ILE A 476 -19.48 -20.10 -16.43
CA ILE A 476 -18.57 -19.01 -16.03
C ILE A 476 -18.16 -18.16 -17.23
N ASP A 477 -17.75 -16.91 -16.98
CA ASP A 477 -17.08 -16.11 -18.02
C ASP A 477 -15.68 -16.67 -18.27
N HIS A 478 -15.28 -16.75 -19.54
CA HIS A 478 -13.94 -17.16 -19.97
C HIS A 478 -13.02 -15.97 -20.27
N ASN A 479 -13.46 -14.74 -20.01
CA ASN A 479 -12.59 -13.56 -19.94
C ASN A 479 -12.03 -13.43 -18.51
N PHE A 480 -10.71 -13.56 -18.35
CA PHE A 480 -10.00 -13.46 -17.07
C PHE A 480 -9.11 -12.22 -16.98
N VAL A 481 -8.84 -11.57 -18.12
CA VAL A 481 -7.99 -10.38 -18.24
C VAL A 481 -8.83 -9.18 -18.67
N THR A 482 -8.68 -8.04 -17.97
CA THR A 482 -9.40 -6.81 -18.31
C THR A 482 -8.85 -6.18 -19.59
N THR A 483 -9.52 -6.42 -20.73
CA THR A 483 -9.21 -5.79 -22.01
C THR A 483 -9.58 -4.30 -21.98
N ASN A 484 -8.59 -3.44 -21.71
CA ASN A 484 -8.71 -2.01 -21.96
C ASN A 484 -8.69 -1.74 -23.48
N GLU A 485 -9.78 -2.01 -24.19
CA GLU A 485 -10.01 -1.33 -25.46
C GLU A 485 -10.17 0.17 -25.18
N PRO A 486 -9.33 1.04 -25.77
CA PRO A 486 -9.52 2.48 -25.66
C PRO A 486 -10.75 2.85 -26.50
N ASN A 487 -11.91 2.89 -25.85
CA ASN A 487 -13.21 3.08 -26.47
C ASN A 487 -13.39 4.53 -26.98
N PHE A 488 -12.66 4.86 -28.05
CA PHE A 488 -12.81 6.07 -28.85
C PHE A 488 -14.15 6.00 -29.57
N GLY A 489 -15.21 6.42 -28.88
CA GLY A 489 -16.56 6.48 -29.42
C GLY A 489 -16.60 7.33 -30.69
N ILE A 490 -16.74 6.67 -31.84
CA ILE A 490 -16.85 7.31 -33.15
C ILE A 490 -18.22 8.00 -33.23
N ALA A 491 -18.26 9.26 -32.83
CA ALA A 491 -19.39 10.14 -33.10
C ALA A 491 -19.46 10.38 -34.63
N GLY A 492 -20.52 9.89 -35.26
CA GLY A 492 -20.62 9.82 -36.72
C GLY A 492 -20.90 11.17 -37.41
N ASN A 493 -20.34 11.31 -38.61
CA ASN A 493 -20.72 12.20 -39.72
C ASN A 493 -20.83 13.72 -39.49
N VAL A 494 -19.84 14.45 -40.04
CA VAL A 494 -20.11 15.51 -41.03
C VAL A 494 -19.12 15.33 -42.20
N ASN A 495 -19.58 15.55 -43.44
CA ASN A 495 -18.81 15.33 -44.67
C ASN A 495 -17.67 16.34 -44.88
N SER A 496 -16.54 15.87 -45.45
CA SER A 496 -15.81 16.58 -46.50
C SER A 496 -14.98 15.59 -47.34
N SER A 497 -14.50 16.01 -48.51
CA SER A 497 -14.08 15.12 -49.61
C SER A 497 -12.64 15.32 -50.10
N ALA A 498 -11.87 14.22 -50.26
CA ALA A 498 -10.94 13.90 -51.37
C ALA A 498 -9.79 12.95 -50.93
N PRO A 499 -9.36 11.98 -51.77
CA PRO A 499 -8.03 11.34 -51.74
C PRO A 499 -7.01 12.18 -52.55
N PRO A 500 -5.72 11.79 -52.78
CA PRO A 500 -4.95 10.60 -52.34
C PRO A 500 -3.94 10.98 -51.19
N VAL A 501 -2.74 10.42 -50.93
CA VAL A 501 -1.75 9.59 -51.66
C VAL A 501 -0.94 8.70 -50.68
N ALA A 502 -0.26 7.67 -51.19
CA ALA A 502 0.72 6.84 -50.44
C ALA A 502 2.18 7.29 -50.68
N SER A 503 3.10 6.94 -49.78
CA SER A 503 4.54 7.22 -49.94
C SER A 503 5.44 6.20 -49.23
N ASP A 504 6.19 5.40 -50.00
CA ASP A 504 7.37 4.69 -49.51
C ASP A 504 8.50 5.69 -49.21
N VAL A 505 9.15 5.58 -48.04
CA VAL A 505 10.56 5.96 -47.87
C VAL A 505 11.21 5.02 -46.84
N SER A 506 12.43 4.56 -47.15
CA SER A 506 13.18 3.58 -46.35
C SER A 506 14.42 4.17 -45.65
N GLY A 507 14.59 3.87 -44.36
CA GLY A 507 15.86 4.00 -43.63
C GLY A 507 16.32 5.43 -43.29
N PRO A 508 17.59 5.64 -42.86
CA PRO A 508 18.70 4.67 -42.87
C PRO A 508 19.55 4.54 -41.58
N ARG A 509 20.27 3.42 -41.50
CA ARG A 509 21.42 3.08 -40.61
C ARG A 509 21.13 2.85 -39.12
#